data_AF-A0A4S8HD71-F1
#
_entry.id   AF-A0A4S8HD71-F1
#
_cell.length_a   1.000
_cell.length_b   1.000
_cell.length_c   1.000
_cell.angle_alpha   90.00
_cell.angle_beta   90.00
_cell.angle_gamma   90.00
#
_symmetry.space_group_name_H-M   'P 1'
#
loop_
_entity.id
_entity.type
_entity.pdbx_description
1 polymer ?
#
loop_
_entity_poly.entity_id
_entity_poly.type
_entity_poly.pdbx_seq_one_letter_code
_entity_poly.pdbx_strand_id
1 'polypeptide(L)'
;MSIDSQNDPRIDAVLNSLDGIQRAKAPDFLYTRLQSRMEKEFDQGGPLGRWLTRPVLALTIAAIILIANATTVLKMWEQHTVSNNPNESGQIVAAEYPAGIYPVYNENSLEP
;
A
#
# COMPACT_ATOMS: atom_id res chain seq x y z
N MET A 1 -55.12 -60.75 -30.89
CA MET A 1 -54.73 -59.41 -31.36
C MET A 1 -53.22 -59.32 -31.16
N SER A 2 -52.47 -59.69 -32.19
CA SER A 2 -51.00 -59.70 -32.20
C SER A 2 -50.52 -58.28 -32.40
N ILE A 3 -49.80 -57.73 -31.43
CA ILE A 3 -49.12 -56.44 -31.57
C ILE A 3 -47.86 -56.75 -32.35
N ASP A 4 -47.86 -56.48 -33.65
CA ASP A 4 -46.66 -56.52 -34.47
C ASP A 4 -45.69 -55.46 -33.95
N SER A 5 -44.68 -55.90 -33.21
CA SER A 5 -43.57 -55.06 -32.76
C SER A 5 -42.72 -54.70 -33.97
N GLN A 6 -43.06 -53.62 -34.67
CA GLN A 6 -42.13 -52.95 -35.57
C GLN A 6 -41.00 -52.39 -34.70
N ASN A 7 -39.98 -53.23 -34.47
CA ASN A 7 -38.74 -52.84 -33.83
C ASN A 7 -38.05 -51.85 -34.77
N ASP A 8 -38.24 -50.55 -34.53
CA ASP A 8 -37.57 -49.51 -35.28
C ASP A 8 -36.06 -49.65 -35.00
N PRO A 9 -35.23 -49.97 -36.01
CA PRO A 9 -33.79 -50.17 -35.83
C PRO A 9 -33.09 -48.94 -35.25
N ARG A 10 -33.71 -47.75 -35.30
CA ARG A 10 -33.22 -46.54 -34.65
C ARG A 10 -33.32 -46.59 -33.14
N ILE A 11 -34.36 -47.22 -32.59
CA ILE A 11 -34.55 -47.36 -31.14
C ILE A 11 -33.46 -48.30 -30.59
N ASP A 12 -33.25 -49.43 -31.26
CA ASP A 12 -32.20 -50.38 -30.89
C ASP A 12 -30.79 -49.76 -31.03
N ALA A 13 -30.57 -48.92 -32.04
CA ALA A 13 -29.31 -48.18 -32.20
C ALA A 13 -29.07 -47.16 -31.07
N VAL A 14 -30.10 -46.47 -30.60
CA VAL A 14 -29.98 -45.52 -29.47
C VAL A 14 -29.70 -46.27 -28.18
N LEU A 15 -30.38 -47.39 -27.92
CA LEU A 15 -30.14 -48.22 -26.73
C LEU A 15 -28.71 -48.79 -26.74
N ASN A 16 -28.24 -49.27 -27.88
CA ASN A 16 -26.87 -49.75 -28.05
C ASN A 16 -25.81 -48.63 -28.04
N SER A 17 -26.19 -47.36 -28.21
CA SER A 17 -25.24 -46.24 -28.15
C SER A 17 -24.79 -45.90 -26.72
N LEU A 18 -25.54 -46.35 -25.71
CA LEU A 18 -25.15 -46.23 -24.30
C LEU A 18 -24.38 -47.46 -23.78
N ASP A 19 -24.34 -48.54 -24.56
CA ASP A 19 -23.60 -49.73 -24.21
C ASP A 19 -22.09 -49.45 -24.28
N GLY A 20 -21.39 -49.67 -23.17
CA GLY A 20 -19.96 -49.37 -23.05
C GLY A 20 -19.64 -48.05 -22.34
N ILE A 21 -20.64 -47.28 -21.89
CA ILE A 21 -20.39 -46.16 -20.97
C ILE A 21 -19.90 -46.74 -19.62
N GLN A 22 -18.59 -46.64 -19.41
CA GLN A 22 -17.98 -46.94 -18.12
C GLN A 22 -17.76 -45.66 -17.33
N ARG A 23 -17.80 -45.78 -16.00
CA ARG A 23 -17.49 -44.67 -15.10
C ARG A 23 -16.05 -44.22 -15.36
N ALA A 24 -15.88 -42.99 -15.87
CA ALA A 24 -14.56 -42.44 -16.12
C ALA A 24 -13.77 -42.36 -14.80
N LYS A 25 -12.63 -43.05 -14.74
CA LYS A 25 -11.69 -42.94 -13.62
C LYS A 25 -10.74 -41.77 -13.91
N ALA A 26 -10.52 -40.92 -12.92
CA ALA A 26 -9.49 -39.89 -13.05
C ALA A 26 -8.12 -40.56 -13.32
N PRO A 27 -7.30 -40.02 -14.23
CA PRO A 27 -5.97 -40.54 -14.49
C PRO A 27 -5.10 -40.42 -13.23
N ASP A 28 -4.17 -41.36 -13.08
CA ASP A 28 -3.24 -41.36 -11.96
C ASP A 28 -2.46 -40.02 -11.94
N PHE A 29 -2.30 -39.45 -10.74
CA PHE A 29 -1.66 -38.15 -10.49
C PHE A 29 -2.39 -36.89 -11.02
N LEU A 30 -3.66 -36.97 -11.43
CA LEU A 30 -4.44 -35.78 -11.79
C LEU A 30 -4.47 -34.76 -10.65
N TYR A 31 -4.72 -35.22 -9.42
CA TYR A 31 -4.74 -34.36 -8.22
C TYR A 31 -3.40 -33.66 -7.99
N THR A 32 -2.28 -34.39 -8.08
CA THR A 32 -0.94 -33.81 -7.88
C THR A 32 -0.63 -32.75 -8.92
N ARG A 33 -0.97 -32.99 -10.20
CA ARG A 33 -0.75 -32.03 -11.27
C ARG A 33 -1.63 -30.80 -11.11
N LEU A 34 -2.90 -30.99 -10.75
CA LEU A 34 -3.83 -29.89 -10.49
C LEU A 34 -3.34 -29.04 -9.31
N GLN A 35 -2.99 -29.67 -8.19
CA GLN A 35 -2.44 -29.01 -7.02
C GLN A 35 -1.19 -28.19 -7.37
N SER A 36 -0.26 -28.76 -8.15
CA SER A 36 0.96 -28.06 -8.56
C SER A 36 0.70 -26.83 -9.43
N ARG A 37 -0.39 -26.80 -10.21
CA ARG A 37 -0.78 -25.63 -11.01
C ARG A 37 -1.45 -24.57 -10.13
N MET A 38 -2.31 -25.00 -9.21
CA MET A 38 -2.94 -24.09 -8.25
C MET A 38 -1.91 -23.43 -7.34
N GLU A 39 -0.92 -24.15 -6.82
CA GLU A 39 0.15 -23.58 -5.99
C GLU A 39 1.02 -22.58 -6.75
N LYS A 40 1.32 -22.85 -8.03
CA LYS A 40 2.04 -21.90 -8.90
C LYS A 40 1.24 -20.63 -9.15
N GLU A 41 -0.08 -20.76 -9.25
CA GLU A 41 -0.99 -19.62 -9.34
C GLU A 41 -1.10 -18.87 -8.01
N PHE A 42 -1.03 -19.52 -6.85
CA PHE A 42 -1.00 -18.80 -5.56
C PHE A 42 0.31 -18.01 -5.32
N ASP A 43 1.40 -18.34 -6.01
CA ASP A 43 2.63 -17.52 -6.07
C ASP A 43 2.48 -16.27 -6.99
N GLN A 44 1.22 -15.87 -7.31
CA GLN A 44 0.76 -14.75 -8.16
C GLN A 44 1.26 -13.35 -7.78
N GLY A 45 2.20 -13.21 -6.86
CA GLY A 45 3.00 -11.99 -6.77
C GLY A 45 4.03 -11.88 -7.91
N GLY A 46 4.35 -13.00 -8.58
CA GLY A 46 5.47 -13.04 -9.53
C GLY A 46 6.81 -12.70 -8.86
N PRO A 47 7.90 -12.53 -9.63
CA PRO A 47 9.18 -12.14 -9.05
C PRO A 47 9.09 -10.80 -8.29
N LEU A 48 8.27 -9.86 -8.73
CA LEU A 48 8.11 -8.57 -8.05
C LEU A 48 7.41 -8.67 -6.69
N GLY A 49 6.34 -9.47 -6.56
CA GLY A 49 5.66 -9.71 -5.28
C GLY A 49 6.51 -10.54 -4.32
N ARG A 50 7.35 -11.45 -4.84
CA ARG A 50 8.37 -12.14 -4.03
C ARG A 50 9.44 -11.17 -3.50
N TRP A 51 9.74 -10.09 -4.24
CA TRP A 51 10.69 -9.05 -3.80
C TRP A 51 10.07 -8.05 -2.83
N LEU A 52 8.81 -7.67 -3.01
CA LEU A 52 8.07 -6.82 -2.06
C LEU A 52 7.83 -7.52 -0.72
N THR A 53 7.62 -8.84 -0.72
CA THR A 53 7.47 -9.64 0.51
C THR A 53 8.80 -9.93 1.21
N ARG A 54 9.95 -9.49 0.67
CA ARG A 54 11.22 -9.62 1.39
C ARG A 54 11.25 -8.63 2.55
N PRO A 55 11.33 -9.10 3.80
CA PRO A 55 11.32 -8.24 4.98
C PRO A 55 12.48 -7.23 4.96
N VAL A 56 13.57 -7.56 4.28
CA VAL A 56 14.74 -6.67 4.09
C VAL A 56 14.37 -5.37 3.38
N LEU A 57 13.52 -5.40 2.34
CA LEU A 57 13.16 -4.21 1.59
C LEU A 57 12.24 -3.28 2.40
N ALA A 58 11.31 -3.85 3.17
CA ALA A 58 10.50 -3.09 4.10
C ALA A 58 11.37 -2.44 5.20
N LEU A 59 12.36 -3.17 5.72
CA LEU A 59 13.27 -2.69 6.75
C LEU A 59 14.18 -1.56 6.23
N THR A 60 14.70 -1.65 5.01
CA THR A 60 15.53 -0.58 4.43
C THR A 60 14.74 0.70 4.21
N ILE A 61 13.51 0.62 3.69
CA ILE A 61 12.63 1.78 3.52
C ILE A 61 12.29 2.39 4.89
N ALA A 62 11.93 1.57 5.87
CA ALA A 62 11.66 2.04 7.24
C ALA A 62 12.89 2.72 7.86
N ALA A 63 14.09 2.16 7.67
CA ALA A 63 15.34 2.73 8.16
C ALA A 63 15.64 4.09 7.51
N ILE A 64 15.41 4.25 6.20
CA ILE A 64 15.58 5.53 5.50
C ILE A 64 14.65 6.59 6.09
N ILE A 65 13.36 6.26 6.28
CA ILE A 65 12.37 7.17 6.87
C ILE A 65 12.79 7.56 8.29
N LEU A 66 13.26 6.59 9.08
CA LEU A 66 13.71 6.82 10.44
C LEU A 66 14.92 7.75 10.49
N ILE A 67 15.93 7.52 9.63
CA ILE A 67 17.12 8.39 9.55
C ILE A 67 16.72 9.80 9.12
N ALA A 68 15.87 9.94 8.11
CA ALA A 68 15.40 11.25 7.66
C ALA A 68 14.75 12.03 8.82
N ASN A 69 13.83 11.39 9.55
CA ASN A 69 13.17 12.00 10.70
C ASN A 69 14.13 12.25 11.88
N ALA A 70 15.10 11.36 12.11
CA ALA A 70 16.09 11.57 13.16
C ALA A 70 16.96 12.80 12.85
N THR A 71 17.38 12.98 11.59
CA THR A 71 18.21 14.14 11.21
C THR A 71 17.47 15.47 11.32
N THR A 72 16.15 15.51 11.05
CA THR A 72 15.37 16.75 11.21
C THR A 72 15.23 17.12 12.68
N VAL A 73 14.99 16.15 13.56
CA VAL A 73 14.92 16.37 15.01
C VAL A 73 16.27 16.82 15.58
N LEU A 74 17.37 16.19 15.17
CA LEU A 74 18.71 16.58 15.62
C LEU A 74 19.07 18.01 15.19
N LYS A 75 18.77 18.39 13.94
CA LYS A 75 18.97 19.77 13.46
C LYS A 75 18.14 20.79 14.24
N MET A 76 16.91 20.44 14.58
CA MET A 76 16.05 21.29 15.40
C MET A 76 16.64 21.49 16.81
N TRP A 77 17.15 20.42 17.43
CA TRP A 77 17.83 20.52 18.73
C TRP A 77 19.11 21.35 18.69
N GLU A 78 19.96 21.18 17.67
CA GLU A 78 21.16 22.01 17.49
C GLU A 78 20.81 23.51 17.40
N GLN A 79 19.76 23.86 16.65
CA GLN A 79 19.28 25.25 16.53
C GLN A 79 18.79 25.82 17.87
N HIS A 80 18.13 25.02 18.71
CA HIS A 80 17.72 25.47 20.04
C HIS A 80 18.89 25.66 21.01
N THR A 81 20.00 24.94 20.84
CA THR A 81 21.19 25.10 21.68
C THR A 81 22.04 26.31 21.32
N VAL A 82 22.03 26.77 20.06
CA VAL A 82 22.85 27.90 19.58
C VAL A 82 22.13 29.25 19.65
N SER A 83 20.79 29.29 19.62
CA SER A 83 20.01 30.53 19.60
C SER A 83 19.57 31.07 20.97
N ASN A 84 20.12 30.57 22.08
CA ASN A 84 19.76 31.08 23.41
C ASN A 84 20.65 32.25 23.84
N ASN A 85 20.77 33.27 22.98
CA ASN A 85 21.30 34.58 23.34
C ASN A 85 20.12 35.54 23.51
N PRO A 86 19.49 35.63 24.71
CA PRO A 86 18.32 36.48 24.95
C PRO A 86 18.60 37.98 24.70
N ASN A 87 19.88 38.34 24.52
CA ASN A 87 20.33 39.70 24.31
C ASN A 87 20.13 40.19 22.85
N GLU A 88 20.14 39.31 21.84
CA GLU A 88 20.02 39.75 20.43
C GLU A 88 18.59 40.21 20.09
N SER A 89 17.57 39.49 20.59
CA SER A 89 16.17 39.86 20.33
C SER A 89 15.80 41.21 20.95
N GLY A 90 16.31 41.51 22.16
CA GLY A 90 16.11 42.81 22.80
C GLY A 90 16.91 43.94 22.14
N GLN A 91 18.09 43.64 21.60
CA GLN A 91 18.97 44.61 20.95
C GLN A 91 18.45 45.02 19.56
N ILE A 92 17.86 44.10 18.80
CA ILE A 92 17.21 44.41 17.51
C ILE A 92 15.98 45.29 17.73
N VAL A 93 15.18 45.03 18.77
CA VAL A 93 14.03 45.89 19.12
C VAL A 93 14.49 47.28 19.57
N ALA A 94 15.56 47.37 20.37
CA ALA A 94 16.10 48.66 20.83
C ALA A 94 16.74 49.49 19.69
N ALA A 95 17.32 48.84 18.67
CA ALA A 95 17.92 49.49 17.51
C ALA A 95 16.88 50.11 16.55
N GLU A 96 15.64 49.62 16.56
CA GLU A 96 14.53 50.14 15.75
C GLU A 96 13.95 51.45 16.32
N TYR A 97 14.23 51.77 17.59
CA TYR A 97 13.80 53.06 18.18
C TYR A 97 14.70 54.19 17.66
N PRO A 98 14.16 55.21 16.96
CA PRO A 98 14.95 56.35 16.53
C PRO A 98 15.37 57.16 17.76
N ALA A 99 16.65 57.07 18.13
CA ALA A 99 17.26 57.73 19.30
C ALA A 99 17.26 59.28 19.27
N GLY A 100 16.45 59.91 18.40
CA GLY A 100 16.43 61.36 18.19
C GLY A 100 15.05 61.97 17.97
N ILE A 101 13.95 61.21 18.10
CA ILE A 101 12.60 61.77 17.96
C ILE A 101 11.93 61.74 19.33
N TYR A 102 11.98 62.87 20.03
CA TYR A 102 11.07 63.09 21.15
C TYR A 102 9.64 63.13 20.58
N PRO A 103 8.72 62.28 21.05
CA PRO A 103 7.31 62.49 20.73
C PRO A 103 6.92 63.83 21.35
N VAL A 104 6.75 64.85 20.50
CA VAL A 104 6.09 66.09 20.91
C VAL A 104 4.65 65.69 21.17
N TYR A 105 4.28 65.59 22.44
CA TYR A 105 2.88 65.44 22.82
C TYR A 105 2.11 66.60 22.19
N ASN A 106 1.20 66.28 21.28
CA ASN A 106 0.28 67.27 20.75
C ASN A 106 -0.71 67.59 21.87
N GLU A 107 -0.44 68.68 22.59
CA GLU A 107 -1.25 69.20 23.69
C GLU A 107 -2.65 69.67 23.25
N ASN A 108 -2.89 69.75 21.94
CA ASN A 108 -4.22 69.95 21.40
C ASN A 108 -4.92 68.60 21.18
N SER A 109 -5.25 67.93 22.29
CA SER A 109 -6.41 67.05 22.31
C SER A 109 -7.63 67.91 21.98
N LEU A 110 -8.16 67.78 20.77
CA LEU A 110 -9.56 68.13 20.53
C LEU A 110 -10.39 67.13 21.35
N GLU A 111 -10.72 67.53 22.58
CA GLU A 111 -11.89 67.03 23.30
C GLU A 111 -13.15 67.35 22.46
N PRO A 112 -14.21 66.54 22.59
CA PRO A 112 -14.94 65.84 21.53
C PRO A 112 -15.61 66.69 20.44
#